data_AF-A0A2D7HR35-F1
#
_entry.id   AF-A0A2D7HR35-F1
#
_cell.length_a   1.000
_cell.length_b   1.000
_cell.length_c   1.000
_cell.angle_alpha   90.00
_cell.angle_beta   90.00
_cell.angle_gamma   90.00
#
_symmetry.space_group_name_H-M   'P 1'
#
loop_
_entity.id
_entity.type
_entity.pdbx_description
1 polymer ?
#
loop_
_entity_poly.entity_id
_entity_poly.type
_entity_poly.pdbx_seq_one_letter_code
_entity_poly.pdbx_strand_id
1 'polypeptide(L)'
;MRTNKIREKWDADESVLNGWLTISNGFSAEVMAHQGYDTLTVDLQHGVNDEMNLIAMLQAISTTETVPIIRVPWLEPGIIMKALDMGAYGVICPMINTAEDAKKFVEYTSYAPMGRRSFGPVRALIYGGNDYLDHANDMIVRFAMI
;
A
#
# COMPACT_ATOMS: atom_id res chain seq x y z
N MET A 1 8.46 -1.56 13.73
CA MET A 1 7.58 -1.05 12.66
C MET A 1 6.21 -1.63 12.96
N ARG A 2 5.12 -0.89 12.72
CA ARG A 2 3.75 -1.43 12.89
C ARG A 2 3.65 -2.77 12.16
N THR A 3 3.13 -3.81 12.81
CA THR A 3 3.00 -5.11 12.12
C THR A 3 1.99 -5.00 10.98
N ASN A 4 2.28 -5.65 9.86
CA ASN A 4 1.34 -5.72 8.75
C ASN A 4 0.33 -6.85 9.01
N LYS A 5 -0.92 -6.52 9.31
CA LYS A 5 -1.99 -7.50 9.60
C LYS A 5 -2.23 -8.52 8.49
N ILE A 6 -1.92 -8.16 7.23
CA ILE A 6 -1.97 -9.10 6.11
C ILE A 6 -1.03 -10.28 6.38
N ARG A 7 0.19 -9.98 6.84
CA ARG A 7 1.22 -10.99 7.15
C ARG A 7 0.84 -11.81 8.36
N GLU A 8 0.36 -11.17 9.44
CA GLU A 8 -0.11 -11.89 10.64
C GLU A 8 -1.18 -12.92 10.29
N LYS A 9 -2.17 -12.55 9.46
CA LYS A 9 -3.23 -13.45 9.02
C LYS A 9 -2.71 -14.57 8.13
N TRP A 10 -1.84 -14.26 7.18
CA TRP A 10 -1.24 -15.29 6.32
C TRP A 10 -0.34 -16.27 7.07
N ASP A 11 0.42 -15.81 8.07
CA ASP A 11 1.22 -16.66 8.94
C ASP A 11 0.34 -17.61 9.79
N ALA A 12 -0.92 -17.23 10.03
CA ALA A 12 -1.94 -18.03 10.70
C ALA A 12 -2.82 -18.87 9.73
N ASP A 13 -2.48 -18.93 8.43
CA ASP A 13 -3.27 -19.60 7.38
C ASP A 13 -4.72 -19.06 7.25
N GLU A 14 -4.90 -17.76 7.53
CA GLU A 14 -6.19 -17.07 7.42
C GLU A 14 -6.32 -16.28 6.10
N SER A 15 -7.58 -16.14 5.65
CA SER A 15 -7.92 -15.28 4.52
C SER A 15 -7.97 -13.80 4.90
N VAL A 16 -7.63 -12.93 3.95
CA VAL A 16 -7.67 -11.46 4.09
C VAL A 16 -8.82 -10.90 3.24
N LEU A 17 -9.77 -10.21 3.89
CA LEU A 17 -10.90 -9.55 3.24
C LEU A 17 -10.56 -8.11 2.86
N ASN A 18 -10.56 -7.82 1.56
CA ASN A 18 -10.23 -6.50 1.02
C ASN A 18 -11.49 -5.77 0.52
N GLY A 19 -11.63 -4.49 0.88
CA GLY A 19 -12.58 -3.58 0.25
C GLY A 19 -11.90 -2.73 -0.84
N TRP A 20 -12.61 -2.46 -1.93
CA TRP A 20 -12.09 -1.71 -3.07
C TRP A 20 -12.71 -0.31 -3.14
N LEU A 21 -11.89 0.73 -3.04
CA LEU A 21 -12.33 2.12 -2.98
C LEU A 21 -12.11 2.79 -4.33
N THR A 22 -13.20 3.03 -5.07
CA THR A 22 -13.20 3.75 -6.34
C THR A 22 -13.69 5.20 -6.23
N ILE A 23 -14.24 5.58 -5.07
CA ILE A 23 -14.79 6.92 -4.80
C ILE A 23 -13.75 7.76 -4.04
N SER A 24 -13.38 8.91 -4.62
CA SER A 24 -12.41 9.88 -4.08
C SER A 24 -12.98 10.67 -2.90
N ASN A 25 -13.08 10.05 -1.72
CA ASN A 25 -13.65 10.71 -0.55
C ASN A 25 -13.14 10.15 0.78
N GLY A 26 -12.56 11.01 1.61
CA GLY A 26 -12.02 10.63 2.94
C GLY A 26 -13.08 10.09 3.90
N PHE A 27 -14.28 10.69 3.94
CA PHE A 27 -15.35 10.22 4.83
C PHE A 27 -15.90 8.85 4.40
N SER A 28 -16.05 8.60 3.09
CA SER A 28 -16.42 7.28 2.60
C SER A 28 -15.37 6.23 2.96
N ALA A 29 -14.08 6.57 2.88
CA ALA A 29 -13.00 5.67 3.29
C ALA A 29 -13.04 5.39 4.81
N GLU A 30 -13.34 6.40 5.62
CA GLU A 30 -13.54 6.27 7.07
C GLU A 30 -14.67 5.30 7.40
N VAL A 31 -15.84 5.50 6.80
CA VAL A 31 -17.00 4.59 6.98
C VAL A 31 -16.60 3.15 6.66
N MET A 32 -15.92 2.95 5.52
CA MET A 32 -15.45 1.62 5.09
C MET A 32 -14.44 1.01 6.06
N ALA A 33 -13.52 1.80 6.62
CA ALA A 33 -12.51 1.33 7.57
C ALA A 33 -13.13 0.79 8.87
N HIS A 34 -14.36 1.20 9.19
CA HIS A 34 -15.13 0.72 10.34
C HIS A 34 -16.06 -0.48 10.05
N GLN A 35 -16.09 -1.01 8.82
CA GLN A 35 -16.98 -2.14 8.46
C GLN A 35 -16.37 -3.53 8.70
N GLY A 36 -15.14 -3.61 9.23
CA GLY A 36 -14.48 -4.89 9.53
C GLY A 36 -13.73 -5.52 8.33
N TYR A 37 -13.34 -4.72 7.34
CA TYR A 37 -12.38 -5.15 6.32
C TYR A 37 -10.98 -5.28 6.92
N ASP A 38 -10.21 -6.28 6.49
CA ASP A 38 -8.80 -6.40 6.88
C ASP A 38 -7.95 -5.35 6.16
N THR A 39 -8.30 -5.07 4.90
CA THR A 39 -7.57 -4.12 4.05
C THR A 39 -8.54 -3.27 3.23
N LEU A 40 -8.10 -2.06 2.90
CA LEU A 40 -8.80 -1.22 1.93
C LEU A 40 -7.83 -0.77 0.84
N THR A 41 -8.21 -1.03 -0.40
CA THR A 41 -7.43 -0.64 -1.58
C THR A 41 -7.98 0.66 -2.16
N VAL A 42 -7.15 1.70 -2.18
CA VAL A 42 -7.41 2.92 -2.95
C VAL A 42 -6.95 2.70 -4.38
N ASP A 43 -7.87 2.83 -5.33
CA ASP A 43 -7.63 2.50 -6.72
C ASP A 43 -7.27 3.72 -7.56
N LEU A 44 -6.00 3.84 -7.96
CA LEU A 44 -5.53 4.92 -8.83
C LEU A 44 -5.50 4.53 -10.32
N GLN A 45 -5.83 3.29 -10.69
CA GLN A 45 -5.81 2.86 -12.09
C GLN A 45 -7.15 3.11 -12.80
N HIS A 46 -8.25 2.71 -12.16
CA HIS A 46 -9.59 2.82 -12.74
C HIS A 46 -10.60 3.50 -11.81
N GLY A 47 -10.25 3.70 -10.54
CA GLY A 47 -11.04 4.53 -9.64
C GLY A 47 -10.98 5.99 -10.06
N VAL A 48 -11.96 6.78 -9.61
CA VAL A 48 -11.95 8.24 -9.81
C VAL A 48 -11.16 8.96 -8.72
N ASN A 49 -10.26 8.24 -8.04
CA ASN A 49 -9.43 8.77 -6.97
C ASN A 49 -8.36 9.70 -7.55
N ASP A 50 -8.20 10.85 -6.91
CA ASP A 50 -7.17 11.83 -7.23
C ASP A 50 -6.16 11.95 -6.08
N GLU A 51 -5.01 12.56 -6.37
CA GLU A 51 -3.97 12.78 -5.35
C GLU A 51 -4.43 13.71 -4.21
N MET A 52 -5.42 14.58 -4.46
CA MET A 52 -5.87 15.59 -3.50
C MET A 52 -6.59 14.95 -2.31
N ASN A 53 -7.44 13.95 -2.58
CA ASN A 53 -8.18 13.24 -1.54
C ASN A 53 -7.46 11.99 -1.02
N LEU A 54 -6.47 11.48 -1.75
CA LEU A 54 -5.72 10.28 -1.38
C LEU A 54 -5.17 10.35 0.06
N ILE A 55 -4.58 11.48 0.46
CA ILE A 55 -4.05 11.64 1.82
C ILE A 55 -5.16 11.54 2.87
N ALA A 56 -6.31 12.19 2.64
CA ALA A 56 -7.44 12.14 3.56
C ALA A 56 -8.01 10.72 3.68
N MET A 57 -8.09 9.98 2.57
CA MET A 57 -8.51 8.57 2.58
C MET A 57 -7.52 7.70 3.36
N LEU A 58 -6.22 7.84 3.12
CA LEU A 58 -5.20 7.09 3.86
C LEU A 58 -5.22 7.43 5.36
N GLN A 59 -5.40 8.70 5.71
CA GLN A 59 -5.58 9.16 7.09
C GLN A 59 -6.79 8.49 7.75
N ALA A 60 -7.94 8.51 7.09
CA ALA A 60 -9.16 7.87 7.55
C ALA A 60 -8.99 6.36 7.77
N ILE A 61 -8.37 5.64 6.84
CA ILE A 61 -8.11 4.20 7.00
C ILE A 61 -7.21 3.93 8.22
N SER A 62 -6.21 4.81 8.42
CA SER A 62 -5.17 4.64 9.45
C SER A 62 -5.66 4.85 10.89
N THR A 63 -6.89 5.30 11.10
CA THR A 63 -7.50 5.39 12.45
C THR A 63 -7.95 4.02 12.98
N THR A 64 -7.89 2.98 12.15
CA THR A 64 -8.32 1.61 12.47
C THR A 64 -7.18 0.60 12.30
N GLU A 65 -7.51 -0.69 12.50
CA GLU A 65 -6.61 -1.81 12.18
C GLU A 65 -6.58 -2.19 10.70
N THR A 66 -7.44 -1.55 9.88
CA THR A 66 -7.51 -1.78 8.45
C THR A 66 -6.21 -1.34 7.78
N VAL A 67 -5.62 -2.22 6.96
CA VAL A 67 -4.35 -1.93 6.29
C VAL A 67 -4.60 -1.13 4.99
N PRO A 68 -3.96 0.06 4.82
CA PRO A 68 -4.11 0.86 3.62
C PRO A 68 -3.27 0.28 2.47
N ILE A 69 -3.93 -0.05 1.36
CA ILE A 69 -3.32 -0.53 0.12
C ILE A 69 -3.57 0.50 -0.98
N ILE A 70 -2.61 0.67 -1.89
CA ILE A 70 -2.80 1.44 -3.13
C ILE A 70 -2.62 0.54 -4.34
N ARG A 71 -3.59 0.53 -5.25
CA ARG A 71 -3.37 0.07 -6.62
C ARG A 71 -2.81 1.22 -7.43
N VAL A 72 -1.57 1.07 -7.91
CA VAL A 72 -0.93 2.08 -8.77
C VAL A 72 -1.43 1.96 -10.21
N PRO A 73 -1.36 3.03 -11.02
CA PRO A 73 -1.83 2.99 -12.41
C PRO A 73 -1.02 2.05 -13.30
N TRP A 74 0.30 1.95 -13.05
CA TRP A 74 1.23 1.17 -13.85
C TRP A 74 2.52 0.84 -13.08
N LEU A 75 3.36 -0.04 -13.65
CA LEU A 75 4.71 -0.32 -13.16
C LEU A 75 5.65 0.87 -13.42
N GLU A 76 5.48 1.93 -12.63
CA GLU A 76 6.23 3.18 -12.77
C GLU A 76 6.88 3.55 -11.44
N PRO A 77 8.23 3.70 -11.38
CA PRO A 77 8.95 3.87 -10.13
C PRO A 77 8.51 5.08 -9.32
N GLY A 78 8.29 6.23 -9.95
CA GLY A 78 7.96 7.48 -9.26
C GLY A 78 6.63 7.36 -8.51
N ILE A 79 5.60 6.85 -9.19
CA ILE A 79 4.28 6.63 -8.58
C ILE A 79 4.33 5.57 -7.46
N ILE A 80 5.04 4.46 -7.67
CA ILE A 80 5.17 3.40 -6.66
C ILE A 80 5.85 3.92 -5.39
N MET A 81 6.97 4.63 -5.54
CA MET A 81 7.70 5.20 -4.40
C MET A 81 6.82 6.22 -3.66
N LYS A 82 6.16 7.12 -4.40
CA LYS A 82 5.24 8.12 -3.81
C LYS A 82 4.09 7.45 -3.05
N ALA A 83 3.48 6.39 -3.60
CA ALA A 83 2.43 5.63 -2.93
C ALA A 83 2.88 5.07 -1.58
N LEU A 84 4.09 4.48 -1.53
CA LEU A 84 4.67 3.98 -0.30
C LEU A 84 5.05 5.11 0.68
N ASP A 85 5.53 6.24 0.18
CA ASP A 85 5.91 7.41 0.99
C ASP A 85 4.69 8.09 1.64
N MET A 86 3.54 8.03 0.99
CA MET A 86 2.23 8.42 1.54
C MET A 86 1.69 7.43 2.59
N GLY A 87 2.38 6.31 2.80
CA GLY A 87 2.06 5.34 3.85
C GLY A 87 1.15 4.20 3.41
N ALA A 88 1.11 3.88 2.12
CA ALA A 88 0.59 2.59 1.71
C ALA A 88 1.42 1.47 2.35
N TYR A 89 0.75 0.48 2.94
CA TYR A 89 1.36 -0.71 3.53
C TYR A 89 1.28 -1.95 2.63
N GLY A 90 0.56 -1.81 1.52
CA GLY A 90 0.64 -2.72 0.39
C GLY A 90 0.52 -1.95 -0.92
N VAL A 91 1.15 -2.48 -1.97
CA VAL A 91 1.03 -1.95 -3.33
C VAL A 91 0.54 -3.05 -4.25
N ILE A 92 -0.51 -2.75 -5.02
CA ILE A 92 -0.97 -3.58 -6.13
C ILE A 92 -0.47 -2.93 -7.42
N CYS A 93 0.30 -3.68 -8.21
CA CYS A 93 0.77 -3.21 -9.51
C CYS A 93 0.09 -4.01 -10.63
N PRO A 94 -0.61 -3.34 -11.55
CA PRO A 94 -1.24 -4.00 -12.68
C PRO A 94 -0.22 -4.40 -13.75
N MET A 95 -0.61 -5.33 -14.63
CA MET A 95 0.09 -5.66 -15.89
C MET A 95 1.54 -6.13 -15.71
N ILE A 96 1.80 -6.95 -14.69
CA ILE A 96 3.09 -7.61 -14.47
C ILE A 96 3.13 -8.86 -15.35
N ASN A 97 3.51 -8.68 -16.61
CA ASN A 97 3.40 -9.72 -17.62
C ASN A 97 4.66 -10.58 -17.79
N THR A 98 5.79 -10.15 -17.20
CA THR A 98 7.08 -10.83 -17.35
C THR A 98 7.81 -10.95 -16.00
N ALA A 99 8.73 -11.91 -15.92
CA ALA A 99 9.63 -12.05 -14.76
C ALA A 99 10.49 -10.78 -14.54
N GLU A 100 10.86 -10.10 -15.61
CA GLU A 100 11.58 -8.82 -15.54
C GLU A 100 10.71 -7.71 -14.95
N ASP A 101 9.42 -7.66 -15.28
CA ASP A 101 8.48 -6.72 -14.66
C ASP A 101 8.30 -7.00 -13.17
N ALA A 102 8.17 -8.27 -12.79
CA ALA A 102 8.10 -8.67 -11.39
C ALA A 102 9.38 -8.28 -10.62
N LYS A 103 10.57 -8.48 -11.22
CA LYS A 103 11.84 -8.04 -10.64
C LYS A 103 11.88 -6.53 -10.45
N LYS A 104 11.54 -5.75 -11.47
CA LYS A 104 11.45 -4.28 -11.36
C LYS A 104 10.46 -3.86 -10.27
N PHE A 105 9.34 -4.54 -10.14
CA PHE A 105 8.35 -4.23 -9.10
C PHE A 105 8.92 -4.42 -7.70
N VAL A 106 9.66 -5.51 -7.45
CA VAL A 106 10.39 -5.73 -6.19
C VAL A 106 11.44 -4.64 -5.97
N GLU A 107 12.20 -4.29 -7.00
CA GLU A 107 13.22 -3.24 -6.92
C GLU A 107 12.63 -1.86 -6.57
N TYR A 108 11.49 -1.49 -7.16
CA TYR A 108 10.83 -0.19 -6.92
C TYR A 108 10.19 -0.07 -5.53
N THR A 109 9.87 -1.20 -4.91
CA THR A 109 9.19 -1.26 -3.61
C THR A 109 10.13 -1.54 -2.45
N SER A 110 11.43 -1.75 -2.70
CA SER A 110 12.40 -2.14 -1.68
C SER A 110 13.58 -1.16 -1.62
N TYR A 111 14.01 -0.82 -0.41
CA TYR A 111 15.24 -0.07 -0.17
C TYR A 111 16.47 -0.93 -0.47
N ALA A 112 17.62 -0.26 -0.64
CA ALA A 112 18.91 -0.93 -0.76
C ALA A 112 19.18 -1.85 0.46
N PRO A 113 19.84 -3.00 0.28
CA PRO A 113 20.43 -3.51 -0.98
C PRO A 113 19.44 -4.30 -1.86
N MET A 114 18.22 -4.57 -1.39
CA MET A 114 17.26 -5.42 -2.11
C MET A 114 16.61 -4.72 -3.31
N GLY A 115 16.59 -3.40 -3.32
CA GLY A 115 16.02 -2.62 -4.41
C GLY A 115 16.62 -1.22 -4.53
N ARG A 116 15.88 -0.35 -5.21
CA ARG A 116 16.26 1.00 -5.58
C ARG A 116 15.21 2.05 -5.21
N ARG A 117 14.33 1.73 -4.25
CA ARG A 117 13.43 2.72 -3.66
C ARG A 117 14.26 3.85 -3.05
N SER A 118 13.95 5.09 -3.43
CA SER A 118 14.55 6.28 -2.80
C SER A 118 13.97 6.50 -1.41
N PHE A 119 14.77 7.04 -0.49
CA PHE A 119 14.34 7.32 0.88
C PHE A 119 13.52 8.61 0.94
N GLY A 120 12.19 8.47 1.08
CA GLY A 120 11.28 9.59 1.27
C GLY A 120 10.02 9.28 2.09
N PRO A 121 10.05 8.48 3.19
CA PRO A 121 8.84 8.01 3.87
C PRO A 121 8.08 9.10 4.68
N VAL A 122 7.58 10.15 4.02
CA VAL A 122 7.01 11.36 4.63
C VAL A 122 5.88 11.05 5.60
N ARG A 123 4.82 10.37 5.12
CA ARG A 123 3.69 9.95 5.96
C ARG A 123 3.86 8.51 6.44
N ALA A 124 4.62 7.69 5.71
CA ALA A 124 4.84 6.29 6.05
C ALA A 124 5.46 6.10 7.44
N LEU A 125 6.32 7.02 7.91
CA LEU A 125 6.85 7.01 9.28
C LEU A 125 5.75 7.19 10.35
N ILE A 126 4.72 7.99 10.07
CA ILE A 126 3.61 8.23 11.00
C ILE A 126 2.78 6.94 11.18
N TYR A 127 2.53 6.22 10.09
CA TYR A 127 1.76 4.97 10.13
C TYR A 127 2.60 3.77 10.61
N GLY A 128 3.83 3.66 10.10
CA GLY A 128 4.69 2.49 10.27
C GLY A 128 5.66 2.57 11.44
N GLY A 129 5.91 3.74 12.02
CA GLY A 129 6.83 3.93 13.15
C GLY A 129 8.24 4.38 12.75
N ASN A 130 9.03 4.78 13.76
CA ASN A 130 10.36 5.37 13.56
C ASN A 130 11.42 4.40 13.00
N ASP A 131 11.22 3.10 13.20
CA ASP A 131 12.06 2.01 12.69
C ASP A 131 11.59 1.51 11.30
N TYR A 132 10.87 2.36 10.55
CA TYR A 132 10.35 2.02 9.21
C TYR A 132 11.47 1.59 8.25
N LEU A 133 12.60 2.30 8.22
CA LEU A 133 13.68 2.01 7.27
C LEU A 133 14.24 0.60 7.45
N ASP A 134 14.40 0.18 8.70
CA ASP A 134 15.01 -1.10 9.05
C ASP A 134 14.12 -2.30 8.68
N HIS A 135 12.79 -2.10 8.66
CA HIS A 135 11.82 -3.18 8.53
C HIS A 135 10.92 -3.09 7.28
N ALA A 136 10.94 -2.00 6.52
CA ALA A 136 10.00 -1.79 5.42
C ALA A 136 10.09 -2.86 4.33
N ASN A 137 11.29 -3.35 4.04
CA ASN A 137 11.48 -4.39 3.03
C ASN A 137 10.70 -5.67 3.38
N ASP A 138 10.67 -6.02 4.67
CA ASP A 138 10.02 -7.22 5.21
C ASP A 138 8.52 -7.02 5.44
N MET A 139 8.08 -5.79 5.76
CA MET A 139 6.70 -5.54 6.15
C MET A 139 5.78 -5.18 4.98
N ILE A 140 6.27 -4.45 3.97
CA ILE A 140 5.45 -4.04 2.82
C ILE A 140 5.01 -5.28 2.01
N VAL A 141 3.73 -5.34 1.66
CA VAL A 141 3.18 -6.40 0.80
C VAL A 141 3.05 -5.90 -0.64
N ARG A 142 3.35 -6.79 -1.60
CA ARG A 142 3.42 -6.47 -3.02
C ARG A 142 2.53 -7.45 -3.77
N PHE A 143 1.51 -6.94 -4.46
CA PHE A 143 0.59 -7.74 -5.26
C PHE A 143 0.84 -7.46 -6.75
N ALA A 144 1.50 -8.40 -7.42
CA ALA A 144 1.61 -8.36 -8.87
C ALA A 144 0.31 -8.88 -9.50
N MET A 145 -0.33 -8.10 -10.35
CA MET A 145 -1.44 -8.60 -11.17
C MET A 145 -0.86 -9.08 -12.50
N ILE A 146 -0.99 -10.39 -12.74
CA ILE A 146 -0.53 -11.11 -13.93
C ILE A 146 -1.64 -11.24 -14.99
#